data_AF-A0A5D3DXY8-F1
#
_entry.id   AF-A0A5D3DXY8-F1
#
_cell.length_a   1.000
_cell.length_b   1.000
_cell.length_c   1.000
_cell.angle_alpha   90.00
_cell.angle_beta   90.00
_cell.angle_gamma   90.00
#
_symmetry.space_group_name_H-M   'P 1'
#
loop_
_entity.id
_entity.type
_entity.pdbx_description
1 polymer ?
#
loop_
_entity_poly.entity_id
_entity_poly.type
_entity_poly.pdbx_seq_one_letter_code
_entity_poly.pdbx_strand_id
1 'polypeptide(L)' 'MLVRFRSIRDETLVGRFLTIKQETTMEEYRNWFVKLLALIAFLQTIVLEETFMNGFIPWLKTEVPLNPVELA' A
#
# COMPACT_ATOMS: atom_id res chain seq x y z
N MET A 1 -13.29 -13.36 -8.92
CA MET A 1 -13.43 -14.25 -7.75
C MET A 1 -12.27 -13.97 -6.78
N LEU A 2 -12.34 -12.87 -6.02
CA LEU A 2 -11.39 -12.58 -4.93
C LEU A 2 -12.01 -13.18 -3.67
N VAL A 3 -11.56 -14.40 -3.34
CA VAL A 3 -11.98 -15.07 -2.11
C VAL A 3 -11.59 -14.16 -0.95
N ARG A 4 -12.58 -13.82 -0.15
CA ARG A 4 -12.48 -12.95 1.03
C ARG A 4 -11.32 -13.41 1.91
N PHE A 5 -10.21 -12.65 1.93
CA PHE A 5 -9.21 -12.73 2.98
C PHE A 5 -9.86 -12.21 4.27
N ARG A 6 -10.58 -13.11 4.94
CA ARG A 6 -11.20 -12.83 6.21
C ARG A 6 -10.06 -12.73 7.23
N SER A 7 -9.78 -11.49 7.61
CA SER A 7 -8.92 -11.07 8.70
C SER A 7 -8.94 -12.07 9.86
N ILE A 8 -7.86 -12.82 9.97
CA ILE A 8 -7.25 -13.10 11.25
C ILE A 8 -5.89 -12.43 11.14
N ARG A 9 -5.38 -12.01 12.28
CA ARG A 9 -4.05 -11.48 12.52
C ARG A 9 -2.99 -12.54 12.15
N ASP A 10 -3.01 -13.03 10.92
CA ASP A 10 -2.24 -14.18 10.46
C ASP A 10 -0.79 -13.73 10.39
N GLU A 11 0.03 -14.34 11.25
CA GLU A 11 1.49 -14.24 11.30
C GLU A 11 2.18 -14.71 10.01
N THR A 12 1.42 -14.98 8.95
CA THR A 12 1.93 -15.34 7.64
C THR A 12 2.54 -14.13 6.94
N LEU A 13 3.63 -14.35 6.19
CA LEU A 13 4.28 -13.29 5.41
C LEU A 13 3.29 -12.60 4.45
N VAL A 14 2.36 -13.36 3.85
CA VAL A 14 1.31 -12.85 2.96
C VAL A 14 0.32 -11.96 3.72
N GLY A 15 -0.15 -12.38 4.89
CA GLY A 15 -1.05 -11.58 5.71
C GLY A 15 -0.44 -10.25 6.13
N ARG A 16 0.82 -10.29 6.60
CA ARG A 16 1.58 -9.08 6.95
C ARG A 16 1.75 -8.13 5.77
N PHE A 17 2.07 -8.66 4.59
CA PHE A 17 2.22 -7.88 3.37
C PHE A 17 0.92 -7.18 2.95
N LEU A 18 -0.20 -7.91 2.93
CA LEU A 18 -1.51 -7.36 2.55
C LEU A 18 -2.04 -6.27 3.51
N THR A 19 -1.49 -6.21 4.73
CA THR A 19 -1.88 -5.23 5.75
C THR A 19 -0.88 -4.08 5.93
N ILE A 20 0.19 -4.03 5.13
CA ILE A 20 1.22 -3.01 5.28
C ILE A 20 0.63 -1.61 5.12
N LYS A 21 1.04 -0.70 5.99
CA LYS A 21 0.69 0.72 5.92
C LYS A 21 1.96 1.55 6.01
N GLN A 22 1.95 2.70 5.34
CA GLN A 22 2.96 3.70 5.51
C GLN A 22 2.78 4.35 6.89
N GLU A 23 3.70 4.06 7.81
CA GLU A 23 3.73 4.65 9.15
C GLU A 23 4.79 5.75 9.28
N THR A 24 5.76 5.78 8.35
CA THR A 24 6.91 6.68 8.38
C THR A 24 7.13 7.36 7.01
N THR A 25 8.38 7.67 6.64
CA THR A 25 8.72 8.28 5.36
C THR A 25 8.43 7.35 4.18
N MET A 26 8.24 7.94 3.00
CA MET A 26 7.98 7.19 1.76
C MET A 26 9.15 6.27 1.38
N GLU A 27 10.38 6.71 1.64
CA GLU A 27 11.59 5.94 1.38
C GLU A 27 11.67 4.70 2.26
N GLU A 28 11.42 4.85 3.56
CA GLU A 28 11.39 3.72 4.49
C GLU A 28 10.27 2.75 4.13
N TYR A 29 9.06 3.24 3.86
CA TYR A 29 7.94 2.41 3.41
C TYR A 29 8.29 1.58 2.17
N ARG A 30 8.89 2.22 1.16
CA ARG A 30 9.37 1.52 -0.05
C ARG A 30 10.41 0.46 0.28
N ASN A 31 11.36 0.76 1.16
CA ASN A 31 12.39 -0.19 1.58
C ASN A 31 11.79 -1.42 2.29
N TRP A 32 10.82 -1.20 3.18
CA TRP A 32 10.08 -2.28 3.84
C TRP A 32 9.26 -3.13 2.86
N PHE A 33 8.58 -2.47 1.92
CA PHE A 33 7.80 -3.13 0.89
C PHE A 33 8.66 -4.02 -0.01
N VAL A 34 9.82 -3.54 -0.48
CA VAL A 34 10.75 -4.32 -1.32
C VAL A 34 11.30 -5.54 -0.57
N LYS A 35 11.61 -5.41 0.73
CA LYS A 35 12.06 -6.54 1.56
C LYS A 35 10.99 -7.62 1.68
N LEU A 36 9.72 -7.24 1.82
CA LEU A 36 8.62 -8.20 1.86
C LEU A 36 8.31 -8.77 0.47
N LEU A 37 8.40 -7.97 -0.58
CA LEU A 37 8.20 -8.41 -1.96
C LEU A 37 9.18 -9.53 -2.34
N ALA A 38 10.45 -9.43 -1.92
CA ALA A 38 11.44 -10.47 -2.15
C ALA A 38 11.04 -11.83 -1.54
N LEU A 39 10.26 -11.83 -0.46
CA LEU A 39 9.77 -13.03 0.22
C LEU A 39 8.47 -13.59 -0.40
N ILE A 40 7.81 -12.82 -1.27
CA ILE A 40 6.47 -13.13 -1.78
C ILE A 40 6.35 -12.89 -3.29
N ALA A 41 7.47 -13.07 -4.01
CA ALA A 41 7.59 -12.86 -5.46
C ALA A 41 6.69 -13.76 -6.33
N PHE A 42 5.96 -14.72 -5.73
CA PHE A 42 4.99 -15.58 -6.41
C PHE A 42 3.59 -14.95 -6.53
N LEU A 43 3.34 -13.79 -5.90
CA LEU A 43 2.09 -13.06 -6.06
C LEU A 43 1.99 -12.41 -7.44
N GLN A 44 0.76 -12.31 -7.96
CA GLN A 44 0.49 -11.61 -9.21
C GLN A 44 0.80 -10.12 -9.08
N THR A 45 1.39 -9.53 -10.12
CA THR A 45 1.75 -8.09 -10.17
C THR A 45 0.60 -7.16 -9.79
N ILE A 46 -0.63 -7.47 -10.21
CA ILE A 46 -1.83 -6.68 -9.89
C ILE A 46 -2.07 -6.61 -8.37
N VAL A 47 -1.87 -7.73 -7.66
CA VAL A 47 -2.04 -7.78 -6.20
C VAL A 47 -0.94 -6.97 -5.50
N LEU A 48 0.27 -6.97 -6.05
CA LEU A 48 1.41 -6.22 -5.52
C LEU A 48 1.17 -4.71 -5.65
N GLU A 49 0.77 -4.26 -6.84
CA GLU A 49 0.46 -2.85 -7.11
C GLU A 49 -0.70 -2.35 -6.24
N GLU A 50 -1.78 -3.11 -6.16
CA GLU A 50 -2.94 -2.73 -5.36
C GLU A 50 -2.61 -2.69 -3.86
N THR A 51 -1.84 -3.66 -3.34
CA THR A 51 -1.39 -3.66 -1.94
C THR A 51 -0.49 -2.46 -1.64
N PHE A 52 0.45 -2.15 -2.54
CA PHE A 52 1.32 -0.99 -2.41
C PHE A 52 0.51 0.31 -2.35
N MET A 53 -0.44 0.48 -3.29
CA MET A 53 -1.32 1.65 -3.38
C MET A 53 -2.28 1.76 -2.18
N ASN A 54 -2.72 0.64 -1.60
CA ASN A 54 -3.60 0.63 -0.45
C ASN A 54 -2.88 0.92 0.88
N GLY A 55 -1.58 0.67 0.96
CA GLY A 55 -0.78 0.99 2.15
C GLY A 55 -0.42 2.46 2.29
N PHE A 56 -0.60 3.30 1.27
CA PHE A 56 -0.33 4.74 1.37
C PHE A 56 -1.29 5.47 2.31
N ILE A 57 -0.76 6.49 2.98
CA ILE A 57 -1.58 7.37 3.82
C ILE A 57 -2.52 8.19 2.94
N PRO A 58 -3.82 8.34 3.30
CA PRO A 58 -4.85 8.93 2.43
C PRO A 58 -4.52 10.32 1.86
N TRP A 59 -3.74 11.15 2.55
CA TRP A 59 -3.38 12.49 2.06
C TRP A 59 -2.45 12.47 0.83
N LEU A 60 -1.71 11.39 0.60
CA LEU A 60 -0.86 11.24 -0.59
C LEU A 60 -1.67 10.83 -1.83
N LYS A 61 -2.88 10.28 -1.62
CA LYS A 61 -3.84 10.00 -2.71
C LYS A 61 -4.58 11.25 -3.17
N THR A 62 -4.49 12.33 -2.40
CA THR A 62 -5.13 13.62 -2.68
C THR A 62 -4.07 14.67 -3.01
N GLU A 63 -3.28 14.47 -4.07
CA GLU A 63 -2.69 15.63 -4.74
C GLU A 63 -3.80 16.29 -5.56
N VAL A 64 -4.33 17.39 -4.99
CA VAL A 64 -4.74 18.65 -5.64
C VAL A 64 -5.78 19.34 -4.72
N PRO A 65 -5.36 20.27 -3.85
CA PRO A 65 -6.23 21.42 -3.59
C PRO A 65 -6.27 22.21 -4.89
N LEU A 66 -7.36 22.07 -5.65
CA LEU A 66 -7.70 22.98 -6.73
C LEU A 66 -8.05 24.31 -6.05
N ASN A 67 -7.05 25.12 -5.72
CA ASN A 67 -7.29 26.52 -5.41
C ASN A 67 -7.71 27.16 -6.74
N PRO A 68 -8.97 27.58 -6.92
CA PRO A 68 -9.24 28.57 -7.94
C PRO A 68 -8.54 29.82 -7.42
N VAL A 69 -7.43 30.20 -8.07
CA VAL A 69 -6.95 31.56 -7.98
C VAL A 69 -8.15 32.43 -8.35
N GLU A 70 -8.68 33.14 -7.36
CA GLU A 70 -9.58 34.27 -7.57
C GLU A 70 -8.78 35.29 -8.38
N LEU A 71 -8.88 35.19 -9.71
CA LEU A 71 -8.50 36.24 -10.63
C LEU A 71 -9.49 37.39 -10.42
N ALA A 72 -9.12 38.28 -9.49
CA ALA A 72 -9.62 39.64 -9.39
C ALA A 72 -9.26 40.45 -10.64
#